data_AF-A0A9W8HML7-F1
#
_entry.id   AF-A0A9W8HML7-F1
#
_cell.length_a   1.000
_cell.length_b   1.000
_cell.length_c   1.000
_cell.angle_alpha   90.00
_cell.angle_beta   90.00
_cell.angle_gamma   90.00
#
_symmetry.space_group_name_H-M   'P 1'
#
loop_
_entity.id
_entity.type
_entity.pdbx_description
1 polymer ?
#
loop_
_entity_poly.entity_id
_entity_poly.type
_entity_poly.pdbx_seq_one_letter_code
_entity_poly.pdbx_strand_id
1 'polypeptide(L)'
;MRYGLFLLGDDAQPHAPAEAAAVRGLLREAPAQRVSFAPEPPARQAKDRRGVKVLHVAKSPQAAAHRPRAQTLVAPTAAEPPPRGRARSLRPSARLSLGAPFPVSSVPPLAPPPPPLNRGASDQIHAPVERAPVQAGRKDPAAVAAEARESACQSYARSIQKEAEDVRAFLSGLGIAQPAPPKPDSVDRDIADTLAKVDQMRRDFEKRLRDEAAAKAQAEKEKAEREKAEKEKAERDRAKRAEQERLQREQEQAEREAEEAREREEAAKAAARLAVPALQANASPAALEWAEKYRGMYRELMDGLAPQVKSSAAARAACFKRRGLITRGIGQLKDSQVFIARTADSIKGILAESERDGPAVGQWMLNLVAKAIVKQAEREVSVATHAAYPLAATAVLVMQAYPGLADMLMIRLVKKCRYVVPDYLRKQPGQSVDEYIRAIGYKENDSGELETEGIYNERMAGMVALFAAIVQTPGSSGSASPLPIRLGWTWLARMLNMAPRAISPLLVQTFLSVAGTSMAAAYPRQLPKMLDLLATRWIPEIKATSPTAVAARTNLTSYMEEYQRTGRLRECAGRTIKAG
;
A
#
# COMPACT_ATOMS: atom_id res chain seq x y z
N MET A 1 -47.99 24.98 44.83
CA MET A 1 -48.61 26.30 44.55
C MET A 1 -47.97 26.82 43.26
N ARG A 2 -48.67 27.21 42.19
CA ARG A 2 -50.10 27.54 42.00
C ARG A 2 -50.64 26.97 40.66
N TYR A 3 -51.95 26.66 40.65
CA TYR A 3 -52.98 26.59 39.57
C TYR A 3 -52.58 26.67 38.07
N GLY A 4 -53.23 26.00 37.10
CA GLY A 4 -54.37 25.06 37.12
C GLY A 4 -55.69 25.59 36.51
N LEU A 5 -56.08 25.08 35.32
CA LEU A 5 -57.42 25.06 34.66
C LEU A 5 -57.34 23.91 33.60
N PHE A 6 -58.18 22.87 33.47
CA PHE A 6 -59.66 22.68 33.38
C PHE A 6 -60.28 23.33 32.12
N LEU A 7 -61.06 22.67 31.24
CA LEU A 7 -62.09 21.60 31.38
C LEU A 7 -62.23 20.67 30.13
N LEU A 8 -62.79 19.45 30.33
CA LEU A 8 -63.73 18.63 29.49
C LEU A 8 -63.45 18.48 27.96
N GLY A 9 -63.62 17.34 27.27
CA GLY A 9 -64.29 16.06 27.55
C GLY A 9 -64.48 15.29 26.20
N ASP A 10 -65.03 14.07 26.08
CA ASP A 10 -65.38 12.98 27.01
C ASP A 10 -65.52 11.63 26.23
N ASP A 11 -65.67 10.50 26.94
CA ASP A 11 -66.13 9.13 26.57
C ASP A 11 -65.96 8.49 25.17
N ALA A 12 -65.24 7.35 25.13
CA ALA A 12 -65.83 6.02 24.84
C ALA A 12 -64.78 4.87 24.86
N GLN A 13 -64.93 3.92 25.79
CA GLN A 13 -64.47 2.52 25.59
C GLN A 13 -65.67 1.67 25.14
N PRO A 14 -65.45 0.63 24.32
CA PRO A 14 -65.81 -0.70 24.81
C PRO A 14 -64.88 -1.87 24.43
N HIS A 15 -64.86 -2.86 25.32
CA HIS A 15 -64.80 -4.32 25.11
C HIS A 15 -63.70 -4.99 24.27
N ALA A 16 -62.91 -5.83 24.97
CA ALA A 16 -62.44 -7.11 24.42
C ALA A 16 -63.58 -8.14 24.35
N PRO A 17 -63.42 -9.21 23.57
CA PRO A 17 -63.51 -10.52 24.22
C PRO A 17 -62.40 -11.50 23.79
N ALA A 18 -62.11 -12.44 24.68
CA ALA A 18 -61.41 -13.68 24.36
C ALA A 18 -62.42 -14.83 24.47
N GLU A 19 -62.42 -15.77 23.52
CA GLU A 19 -62.73 -17.19 23.73
C GLU A 19 -62.67 -17.99 22.41
N ALA A 20 -61.97 -19.13 22.44
CA ALA A 20 -62.25 -20.34 21.63
C ALA A 20 -61.15 -21.40 21.87
N ALA A 21 -61.08 -21.96 23.09
CA ALA A 21 -60.14 -23.03 23.42
C ALA A 21 -60.82 -24.12 24.27
N ALA A 22 -61.42 -25.12 23.61
CA ALA A 22 -61.90 -26.34 24.27
C ALA A 22 -62.11 -27.52 23.31
N VAL A 23 -61.19 -28.50 23.35
CA VAL A 23 -61.56 -29.92 23.31
C VAL A 23 -60.77 -30.61 24.43
N ARG A 24 -61.47 -31.36 25.29
CA ARG A 24 -60.94 -31.97 26.52
C ARG A 24 -60.72 -33.48 26.37
N GLY A 25 -59.70 -33.98 27.06
CA GLY A 25 -59.61 -35.37 27.54
C GLY A 25 -59.12 -36.39 26.52
N LEU A 26 -58.52 -37.50 26.92
CA LEU A 26 -58.21 -38.00 28.26
C LEU A 26 -57.15 -39.11 28.11
N LEU A 27 -56.14 -39.19 28.98
CA LEU A 27 -55.58 -40.44 29.54
C LEU A 27 -54.45 -40.17 30.55
N ARG A 28 -54.29 -41.10 31.51
CA ARG A 28 -53.47 -41.00 32.72
C ARG A 28 -52.25 -41.94 32.67
N GLU A 29 -51.19 -41.51 33.36
CA GLU A 29 -50.26 -42.29 34.21
C GLU A 29 -49.47 -43.51 33.66
N ALA A 30 -48.15 -43.26 33.47
CA ALA A 30 -47.00 -44.00 34.05
C ALA A 30 -46.76 -45.52 33.73
N PRO A 31 -45.60 -46.10 34.13
CA PRO A 31 -44.21 -45.69 33.88
C PRO A 31 -43.37 -46.81 33.20
N ALA A 32 -42.18 -46.50 32.66
CA ALA A 32 -41.29 -47.51 32.06
C ALA A 32 -39.84 -47.46 32.61
N GLN A 33 -39.24 -48.65 32.80
CA GLN A 33 -37.94 -48.87 33.45
C GLN A 33 -36.74 -48.83 32.47
N ARG A 34 -35.53 -48.74 33.03
CA ARG A 34 -34.25 -48.92 32.31
C ARG A 34 -34.08 -50.34 31.76
N VAL A 35 -33.56 -50.49 30.54
CA VAL A 35 -32.43 -51.41 30.21
C VAL A 35 -31.61 -50.79 29.06
N SER A 36 -30.29 -50.93 29.11
CA SER A 36 -29.32 -50.50 28.11
C SER A 36 -29.00 -51.59 27.08
N PHE A 37 -28.86 -51.26 25.79
CA PHE A 37 -28.13 -52.09 24.82
C PHE A 37 -27.38 -51.22 23.80
N ALA A 38 -26.18 -51.67 23.41
CA ALA A 38 -25.30 -51.04 22.43
C ALA A 38 -25.32 -51.82 21.10
N PRO A 39 -24.93 -51.23 19.96
CA PRO A 39 -24.66 -51.96 18.72
C PRO A 39 -23.15 -52.08 18.42
N GLU A 40 -22.70 -53.30 18.13
CA GLU A 40 -21.41 -53.59 17.47
C GLU A 40 -21.53 -53.52 15.92
N PRO A 41 -20.40 -53.41 15.19
CA PRO A 41 -20.39 -53.30 13.73
C PRO A 41 -20.34 -54.67 12.99
N PRO A 42 -20.80 -54.74 11.72
CA PRO A 42 -20.79 -55.97 10.92
C PRO A 42 -19.44 -56.27 10.23
N ALA A 43 -19.22 -57.52 9.84
CA ALA A 43 -17.94 -58.03 9.35
C ALA A 43 -17.98 -58.70 7.95
N ARG A 44 -16.93 -58.41 7.16
CA ARG A 44 -16.21 -59.25 6.15
C ARG A 44 -16.94 -59.89 4.95
N GLN A 45 -16.36 -59.64 3.76
CA GLN A 45 -15.83 -60.61 2.77
C GLN A 45 -14.80 -59.83 1.89
N ALA A 46 -13.52 -60.16 1.70
CA ALA A 46 -12.78 -61.40 1.36
C ALA A 46 -12.49 -61.56 -0.15
N LYS A 47 -11.25 -61.23 -0.59
CA LYS A 47 -10.61 -61.81 -1.80
C LYS A 47 -9.08 -61.70 -1.79
N ASP A 48 -8.46 -62.79 -1.32
CA ASP A 48 -7.22 -63.46 -1.78
C ASP A 48 -6.21 -62.71 -2.68
N ARG A 49 -4.94 -62.59 -2.23
CA ARG A 49 -3.77 -63.34 -2.79
C ARG A 49 -2.43 -63.05 -2.08
N ARG A 50 -1.78 -64.13 -1.61
CA ARG A 50 -0.33 -64.48 -1.63
C ARG A 50 0.73 -63.35 -1.49
N GLY A 51 1.72 -63.41 -0.58
CA GLY A 51 2.07 -64.41 0.45
C GLY A 51 3.53 -64.25 0.97
N VAL A 52 3.97 -65.18 1.84
CA VAL A 52 5.40 -65.47 2.22
C VAL A 52 6.10 -64.41 3.12
N LYS A 53 6.10 -64.62 4.45
CA LYS A 53 7.26 -64.99 5.35
C LYS A 53 8.32 -63.85 5.55
N VAL A 54 8.96 -63.63 6.71
CA VAL A 54 9.34 -64.48 7.87
C VAL A 54 9.21 -63.70 9.21
N LEU A 55 9.09 -64.45 10.30
CA LEU A 55 9.25 -64.14 11.74
C LEU A 55 10.59 -63.43 12.10
N HIS A 56 10.91 -62.93 13.30
CA HIS A 56 10.51 -63.18 14.71
C HIS A 56 10.50 -61.83 15.50
N VAL A 57 9.72 -61.56 16.56
CA VAL A 57 9.63 -62.19 17.91
C VAL A 57 10.96 -62.00 18.70
N ALA A 58 11.05 -61.49 19.94
CA ALA A 58 10.07 -61.39 21.03
C ALA A 58 10.38 -60.30 22.11
N LYS A 59 9.31 -59.94 22.85
CA LYS A 59 9.23 -59.75 24.33
C LYS A 59 10.07 -58.68 25.07
N SER A 60 9.35 -57.82 25.78
CA SER A 60 9.74 -57.21 27.08
C SER A 60 9.96 -58.27 28.17
N PRO A 61 10.56 -57.90 29.32
CA PRO A 61 9.74 -57.88 30.55
C PRO A 61 10.04 -56.69 31.50
N GLN A 62 9.37 -56.71 32.66
CA GLN A 62 9.28 -55.65 33.66
C GLN A 62 10.41 -55.67 34.72
N ALA A 63 10.49 -54.56 35.46
CA ALA A 63 10.77 -54.43 36.90
C ALA A 63 12.16 -54.80 37.47
N ALA A 64 12.76 -53.83 38.16
CA ALA A 64 13.39 -54.02 39.48
C ALA A 64 13.47 -52.66 40.22
N ALA A 65 13.30 -52.68 41.53
CA ALA A 65 13.56 -51.53 42.41
C ALA A 65 14.89 -51.72 43.13
N HIS A 66 15.63 -50.64 43.41
CA HIS A 66 16.51 -50.59 44.58
C HIS A 66 16.87 -49.16 45.01
N ARG A 67 16.75 -48.92 46.33
CA ARG A 67 17.46 -47.88 47.08
C ARG A 67 18.67 -48.57 47.76
N PRO A 68 19.74 -47.83 48.15
CA PRO A 68 19.78 -47.39 49.55
C PRO A 68 20.46 -46.02 49.83
N ARG A 69 20.41 -45.69 51.13
CA ARG A 69 21.03 -44.63 51.97
C ARG A 69 22.40 -44.08 51.51
N ALA A 70 22.78 -42.80 51.68
CA ALA A 70 22.59 -41.75 52.72
C ALA A 70 23.72 -41.65 53.78
N GLN A 71 24.34 -40.45 53.83
CA GLN A 71 25.19 -39.80 54.85
C GLN A 71 25.25 -38.31 54.39
N THR A 72 24.79 -37.23 55.07
CA THR A 72 25.20 -36.63 56.36
C THR A 72 26.72 -36.62 56.55
N LEU A 73 27.42 -35.50 56.83
CA LEU A 73 27.10 -34.39 57.74
C LEU A 73 28.13 -33.21 57.57
N VAL A 74 27.78 -32.03 58.11
CA VAL A 74 28.63 -30.89 58.58
C VAL A 74 28.90 -29.68 57.65
N ALA A 75 28.59 -28.49 58.17
CA ALA A 75 29.27 -27.20 57.93
C ALA A 75 29.82 -26.72 59.31
N PRO A 76 30.87 -25.84 59.40
CA PRO A 76 30.57 -24.40 59.55
C PRO A 76 31.68 -23.36 59.15
N THR A 77 31.27 -22.07 59.18
CA THR A 77 32.03 -20.83 59.56
C THR A 77 33.19 -20.22 58.73
N ALA A 78 32.88 -19.08 58.07
CA ALA A 78 33.44 -17.71 58.19
C ALA A 78 34.97 -17.39 58.17
N ALA A 79 35.40 -16.47 57.26
CA ALA A 79 35.95 -15.11 57.56
C ALA A 79 36.75 -14.41 56.41
N GLU A 80 36.26 -13.24 55.95
CA GLU A 80 36.96 -11.99 55.50
C GLU A 80 38.03 -11.91 54.33
N PRO A 81 38.29 -10.69 53.75
CA PRO A 81 38.86 -10.45 52.38
C PRO A 81 40.29 -9.81 52.41
N PRO A 82 40.99 -9.38 51.30
CA PRO A 82 40.67 -8.25 50.37
C PRO A 82 41.31 -8.43 48.94
N PRO A 83 41.76 -7.44 48.11
CA PRO A 83 41.55 -5.98 48.03
C PRO A 83 41.16 -5.42 46.62
N ARG A 84 41.16 -4.08 46.50
CA ARG A 84 40.68 -3.24 45.38
C ARG A 84 41.64 -3.15 44.17
N GLY A 85 41.09 -2.96 42.95
CA GLY A 85 41.81 -2.50 41.76
C GLY A 85 41.09 -1.34 41.05
N ARG A 86 41.81 -0.28 40.65
CA ARG A 86 41.25 0.91 39.97
C ARG A 86 41.25 0.72 38.45
N ALA A 87 40.16 1.04 37.76
CA ALA A 87 40.13 1.22 36.31
C ALA A 87 40.16 2.71 35.94
N ARG A 88 41.03 3.09 35.00
CA ARG A 88 41.17 4.47 34.49
C ARG A 88 40.12 4.77 33.41
N SER A 89 39.70 6.03 33.32
CA SER A 89 38.89 6.49 32.19
C SER A 89 39.76 6.75 30.95
N LEU A 90 39.15 6.59 29.77
CA LEU A 90 39.71 7.03 28.49
C LEU A 90 38.73 7.99 27.83
N ARG A 91 39.22 9.17 27.45
CA ARG A 91 38.56 10.10 26.51
C ARG A 91 38.92 9.69 25.08
N PRO A 92 38.22 10.27 24.10
CA PRO A 92 38.95 10.89 22.99
C PRO A 92 38.56 12.36 22.80
N SER A 93 39.56 13.19 22.49
CA SER A 93 39.40 14.56 22.00
C SER A 93 39.70 14.59 20.50
N ALA A 94 39.07 15.53 19.77
CA ALA A 94 39.35 15.78 18.35
C ALA A 94 40.69 16.49 18.12
N ARG A 95 41.25 16.39 16.89
CA ARG A 95 41.61 17.54 16.01
C ARG A 95 42.32 17.16 14.68
N LEU A 96 41.82 17.74 13.58
CA LEU A 96 42.52 18.47 12.51
C LEU A 96 43.84 17.95 11.84
N SER A 97 43.70 17.56 10.57
CA SER A 97 44.24 18.24 9.35
C SER A 97 45.68 18.02 8.81
N LEU A 98 45.76 18.13 7.46
CA LEU A 98 46.87 18.48 6.54
C LEU A 98 47.74 17.38 5.90
N GLY A 99 47.90 17.47 4.56
CA GLY A 99 48.91 16.76 3.75
C GLY A 99 48.42 16.21 2.40
N ALA A 100 48.62 16.96 1.30
CA ALA A 100 48.46 16.49 -0.10
C ALA A 100 49.86 16.23 -0.74
N PRO A 101 49.99 15.59 -1.93
CA PRO A 101 49.73 16.27 -3.23
C PRO A 101 49.19 15.39 -4.40
N PHE A 102 48.99 16.02 -5.57
CA PHE A 102 48.40 15.53 -6.85
C PHE A 102 49.36 14.67 -7.73
N PRO A 103 48.91 14.03 -8.84
CA PRO A 103 48.78 14.72 -10.15
C PRO A 103 47.55 14.40 -11.05
N VAL A 104 46.88 15.47 -11.50
CA VAL A 104 46.37 15.80 -12.86
C VAL A 104 45.79 14.73 -13.82
N SER A 105 44.52 14.92 -14.21
CA SER A 105 44.05 14.88 -15.62
C SER A 105 42.76 15.69 -15.76
N SER A 106 42.56 16.41 -16.88
CA SER A 106 41.56 17.48 -17.01
C SER A 106 40.71 17.37 -18.27
N VAL A 107 39.37 17.31 -18.13
CA VAL A 107 38.38 17.56 -19.20
C VAL A 107 37.17 18.28 -18.57
N PRO A 108 36.63 19.37 -19.17
CA PRO A 108 35.57 20.18 -18.56
C PRO A 108 34.14 19.64 -18.83
N PRO A 109 33.15 19.92 -17.95
CA PRO A 109 31.77 19.48 -18.12
C PRO A 109 30.93 20.38 -19.05
N LEU A 110 29.89 19.78 -19.62
CA LEU A 110 28.97 20.35 -20.62
C LEU A 110 27.91 21.28 -19.99
N ALA A 111 27.48 22.31 -20.72
CA ALA A 111 26.42 23.24 -20.30
C ALA A 111 24.99 22.71 -20.61
N PRO A 112 23.95 23.11 -19.84
CA PRO A 112 22.56 22.68 -20.05
C PRO A 112 21.84 23.44 -21.19
N PRO A 113 20.76 22.87 -21.77
CA PRO A 113 20.06 23.42 -22.93
C PRO A 113 19.04 24.52 -22.60
N PRO A 114 18.65 25.37 -23.59
CA PRO A 114 17.65 26.43 -23.42
C PRO A 114 16.19 25.93 -23.45
N PRO A 115 15.23 26.69 -22.88
CA PRO A 115 13.81 26.34 -22.84
C PRO A 115 13.06 26.61 -24.17
N PRO A 116 11.87 26.00 -24.38
CA PRO A 116 11.14 26.07 -25.64
C PRO A 116 10.38 27.40 -25.83
N LEU A 117 10.33 27.87 -27.09
CA LEU A 117 9.51 29.01 -27.51
C LEU A 117 8.03 28.61 -27.62
N ASN A 118 7.18 29.23 -26.80
CA ASN A 118 5.74 29.01 -26.83
C ASN A 118 5.05 30.03 -27.77
N ARG A 119 4.15 29.56 -28.65
CA ARG A 119 3.30 30.42 -29.49
C ARG A 119 1.96 30.64 -28.80
N GLY A 120 1.47 31.89 -28.76
CA GLY A 120 0.03 32.12 -28.57
C GLY A 120 -0.38 33.49 -28.02
N ALA A 121 -1.24 34.16 -28.79
CA ALA A 121 -2.19 35.21 -28.42
C ALA A 121 -1.68 36.63 -28.05
N SER A 122 -1.93 37.57 -28.97
CA SER A 122 -2.71 38.79 -28.70
C SER A 122 -3.05 39.48 -30.02
N ASP A 123 -4.28 39.28 -30.52
CA ASP A 123 -4.88 40.18 -31.49
C ASP A 123 -5.23 41.51 -30.78
N GLN A 124 -5.01 42.64 -31.45
CA GLN A 124 -6.07 43.60 -31.78
C GLN A 124 -5.59 44.80 -32.60
N ILE A 125 -6.24 44.97 -33.76
CA ILE A 125 -6.74 46.24 -34.34
C ILE A 125 -5.74 47.40 -34.50
N HIS A 126 -5.36 47.69 -35.76
CA HIS A 126 -5.72 48.97 -36.41
C HIS A 126 -5.34 48.98 -37.90
N ALA A 127 -6.20 49.62 -38.71
CA ALA A 127 -5.96 50.04 -40.08
C ALA A 127 -6.61 51.43 -40.27
N PRO A 128 -6.39 52.15 -41.39
CA PRO A 128 -5.15 52.35 -42.15
C PRO A 128 -4.81 53.86 -42.30
N VAL A 129 -3.61 54.22 -42.77
CA VAL A 129 -3.32 55.57 -43.33
C VAL A 129 -2.38 55.45 -44.53
N GLU A 130 -2.72 56.15 -45.61
CA GLU A 130 -1.99 56.16 -46.89
C GLU A 130 -0.63 56.87 -46.81
N ARG A 131 0.33 56.43 -47.66
CA ARG A 131 1.31 57.32 -48.30
C ARG A 131 1.59 56.88 -49.75
N ALA A 132 1.60 57.85 -50.65
CA ALA A 132 1.81 57.70 -52.08
C ALA A 132 3.33 57.48 -52.44
N PRO A 133 3.67 57.09 -53.68
CA PRO A 133 4.91 56.35 -53.96
C PRO A 133 6.10 57.23 -54.39
N VAL A 134 7.30 56.66 -54.30
CA VAL A 134 8.51 57.13 -55.01
C VAL A 134 9.02 55.98 -55.88
N GLN A 135 9.06 56.19 -57.19
CA GLN A 135 9.56 55.21 -58.16
C GLN A 135 11.07 55.35 -58.36
N ALA A 136 11.81 54.23 -58.27
CA ALA A 136 13.17 54.12 -58.77
C ALA A 136 13.32 52.78 -59.49
N GLY A 137 13.36 52.81 -60.83
CA GLY A 137 13.31 51.61 -61.66
C GLY A 137 14.60 50.78 -61.61
N ARG A 138 14.51 49.55 -61.11
CA ARG A 138 15.49 48.49 -61.42
C ARG A 138 14.97 47.71 -62.62
N LYS A 139 15.76 47.64 -63.70
CA LYS A 139 15.46 46.78 -64.85
C LYS A 139 15.50 45.31 -64.44
N ASP A 140 14.63 44.50 -65.03
CA ASP A 140 14.49 43.08 -64.76
C ASP A 140 15.78 42.32 -65.16
N PRO A 141 16.40 41.51 -64.26
CA PRO A 141 17.62 40.77 -64.58
C PRO A 141 17.45 39.80 -65.77
N ALA A 142 16.23 39.34 -66.07
CA ALA A 142 15.95 38.52 -67.25
C ALA A 142 16.17 39.28 -68.57
N ALA A 143 15.86 40.58 -68.61
CA ALA A 143 16.04 41.42 -69.79
C ALA A 143 17.53 41.69 -70.07
N VAL A 144 18.32 41.95 -69.01
CA VAL A 144 19.77 42.16 -69.11
C VAL A 144 20.48 40.90 -69.63
N ALA A 145 20.01 39.71 -69.24
CA ALA A 145 20.53 38.44 -69.74
C ALA A 145 20.17 38.16 -71.22
N ALA A 146 19.05 38.71 -71.72
CA ALA A 146 18.68 38.62 -73.12
C ALA A 146 19.54 39.54 -74.01
N GLU A 147 19.71 40.80 -73.61
CA GLU A 147 20.54 41.80 -74.29
C GLU A 147 22.00 41.34 -74.42
N ALA A 148 22.54 40.71 -73.36
CA ALA A 148 23.88 40.10 -73.38
C ALA A 148 24.02 38.93 -74.39
N ARG A 149 22.98 38.10 -74.56
CA ARG A 149 22.97 37.00 -75.53
C ARG A 149 22.90 37.50 -76.97
N GLU A 150 22.11 38.54 -77.22
CA GLU A 150 22.01 39.15 -78.54
C GLU A 150 23.34 39.80 -78.95
N SER A 151 23.98 40.54 -78.03
CA SER A 151 25.32 41.11 -78.24
C SER A 151 26.38 40.04 -78.57
N ALA A 152 26.35 38.89 -77.88
CA ALA A 152 27.24 37.77 -78.17
C ALA A 152 27.00 37.16 -79.57
N CYS A 153 25.74 37.00 -79.99
CA CYS A 153 25.41 36.53 -81.35
C CYS A 153 25.84 37.52 -82.43
N GLN A 154 25.66 38.83 -82.22
CA GLN A 154 26.12 39.85 -83.15
C GLN A 154 27.65 39.90 -83.25
N SER A 155 28.37 39.67 -82.14
CA SER A 155 29.84 39.56 -82.14
C SER A 155 30.32 38.38 -82.98
N TYR A 156 29.69 37.21 -82.83
CA TYR A 156 30.03 36.01 -83.61
C TYR A 156 29.72 36.19 -85.11
N ALA A 157 28.56 36.77 -85.45
CA ALA A 157 28.19 37.07 -86.83
C ALA A 157 29.18 38.02 -87.54
N ARG A 158 29.69 39.04 -86.83
CA ARG A 158 30.74 39.93 -87.38
C ARG A 158 32.06 39.22 -87.63
N SER A 159 32.42 38.22 -86.82
CA SER A 159 33.63 37.40 -87.08
C SER A 159 33.51 36.62 -88.38
N ILE A 160 32.36 35.98 -88.61
CA ILE A 160 32.10 35.22 -89.86
C ILE A 160 32.04 36.15 -91.08
N GLN A 161 31.42 37.33 -90.95
CA GLN A 161 31.43 38.33 -92.03
C GLN A 161 32.84 38.80 -92.36
N LYS A 162 33.67 39.06 -91.34
CA LYS A 162 35.07 39.42 -91.52
C LYS A 162 35.88 38.28 -92.18
N GLU A 163 35.71 37.03 -91.75
CA GLU A 163 36.34 35.88 -92.40
C GLU A 163 35.91 35.73 -93.86
N ALA A 164 34.63 35.97 -94.18
CA ALA A 164 34.15 35.96 -95.56
C ALA A 164 34.72 37.11 -96.41
N GLU A 165 34.91 38.29 -95.83
CA GLU A 165 35.57 39.44 -96.47
C GLU A 165 37.08 39.22 -96.63
N ASP A 166 37.76 38.66 -95.64
CA ASP A 166 39.18 38.29 -95.68
C ASP A 166 39.42 37.18 -96.73
N VAL A 167 38.52 36.20 -96.87
CA VAL A 167 38.54 35.21 -97.97
C VAL A 167 38.30 35.88 -99.33
N ARG A 168 37.39 36.87 -99.42
CA ARG A 168 37.16 37.63 -100.65
C ARG A 168 38.40 38.45 -101.06
N ALA A 169 39.06 39.07 -100.08
CA ALA A 169 40.30 39.82 -100.27
C ALA A 169 41.45 38.88 -100.69
N PHE A 170 41.59 37.72 -100.04
CA PHE A 170 42.56 36.69 -100.39
C PHE A 170 42.37 36.17 -101.83
N LEU A 171 41.13 35.88 -102.23
CA LEU A 171 40.81 35.49 -103.62
C LEU A 171 41.11 36.61 -104.62
N SER A 172 40.92 37.88 -104.26
CA SER A 172 41.29 39.02 -105.11
C SER A 172 42.81 39.19 -105.24
N GLY A 173 43.58 38.86 -104.20
CA GLY A 173 45.05 38.93 -104.19
C GLY A 173 45.74 37.81 -104.97
N LEU A 174 45.06 36.69 -105.22
CA LEU A 174 45.59 35.55 -105.98
C LEU A 174 45.49 35.70 -107.51
N GLY A 175 44.99 36.83 -108.02
CA GLY A 175 44.97 37.11 -109.47
C GLY A 175 44.04 36.22 -110.30
N ILE A 176 43.15 35.46 -109.64
CA ILE A 176 42.19 34.57 -110.32
C ILE A 176 41.03 35.42 -110.83
N ALA A 177 41.18 35.91 -112.07
CA ALA A 177 40.16 36.68 -112.75
C ALA A 177 38.85 35.89 -112.90
N GLN A 178 37.71 36.56 -112.72
CA GLN A 178 36.40 35.99 -113.05
C GLN A 178 36.36 35.63 -114.54
N PRO A 179 36.08 34.37 -114.92
CA PRO A 179 35.91 34.01 -116.33
C PRO A 179 34.65 34.69 -116.88
N ALA A 180 34.80 35.44 -117.96
CA ALA A 180 33.70 36.10 -118.65
C ALA A 180 32.67 35.08 -119.17
N PRO A 181 31.37 35.43 -119.23
CA PRO A 181 30.33 34.49 -119.64
C PRO A 181 30.50 34.07 -121.11
N PRO A 182 30.59 32.76 -121.41
CA PRO A 182 30.64 32.26 -122.78
C PRO A 182 29.29 32.45 -123.47
N LYS A 183 29.32 32.77 -124.76
CA LYS A 183 28.14 32.89 -125.63
C LYS A 183 27.60 31.50 -126.00
N PRO A 184 26.29 31.37 -126.27
CA PRO A 184 25.68 30.06 -126.50
C PRO A 184 26.13 29.48 -127.84
N ASP A 185 26.32 28.15 -127.87
CA ASP A 185 25.62 27.24 -128.78
C ASP A 185 25.98 25.77 -128.49
N SER A 186 24.96 24.90 -128.47
CA SER A 186 25.00 23.44 -128.73
C SER A 186 25.17 22.36 -127.62
N VAL A 187 24.97 22.60 -126.30
CA VAL A 187 24.88 21.49 -125.30
C VAL A 187 23.83 21.70 -124.18
N ASP A 188 22.54 21.75 -124.52
CA ASP A 188 21.46 22.01 -123.53
C ASP A 188 20.78 20.78 -122.88
N ARG A 189 20.98 19.55 -123.38
CA ARG A 189 20.23 18.37 -122.87
C ARG A 189 20.83 17.74 -121.61
N ASP A 190 22.14 17.49 -121.58
CA ASP A 190 22.75 16.73 -120.48
C ASP A 190 22.83 17.53 -119.16
N ILE A 191 22.87 18.87 -119.27
CA ILE A 191 22.80 19.78 -118.11
C ILE A 191 21.38 19.79 -117.52
N ALA A 192 20.33 19.76 -118.34
CA ALA A 192 18.96 19.68 -117.87
C ALA A 192 18.68 18.37 -117.11
N ASP A 193 19.14 17.23 -117.65
CA ASP A 193 18.96 15.91 -117.03
C ASP A 193 19.75 15.74 -115.72
N THR A 194 20.95 16.34 -115.61
CA THR A 194 21.74 16.32 -114.37
C THR A 194 21.16 17.27 -113.31
N LEU A 195 20.71 18.47 -113.69
CA LEU A 195 19.99 19.38 -112.78
C LEU A 195 18.69 18.75 -112.28
N ALA A 196 17.88 18.12 -113.15
CA ALA A 196 16.65 17.44 -112.75
C ALA A 196 16.90 16.32 -111.72
N LYS A 197 17.97 15.52 -111.90
CA LYS A 197 18.38 14.50 -110.92
C LYS A 197 18.82 15.09 -109.59
N VAL A 198 19.56 16.20 -109.58
CA VAL A 198 19.97 16.91 -108.35
C VAL A 198 18.75 17.47 -107.62
N ASP A 199 17.81 18.06 -108.35
CA ASP A 199 16.58 18.62 -107.80
C ASP A 199 15.65 17.54 -107.23
N GLN A 200 15.62 16.35 -107.86
CA GLN A 200 14.89 15.18 -107.35
C GLN A 200 15.56 14.59 -106.10
N MET A 201 16.88 14.44 -106.09
CA MET A 201 17.62 14.04 -104.89
C MET A 201 17.42 15.01 -103.72
N ARG A 202 17.34 16.33 -103.99
CA ARG A 202 17.06 17.33 -102.94
C ARG A 202 15.66 17.14 -102.36
N ARG A 203 14.63 16.92 -103.18
CA ARG A 203 13.25 16.66 -102.72
C ARG A 203 13.15 15.36 -101.91
N ASP A 204 13.83 14.30 -102.33
CA ASP A 204 13.87 13.03 -101.59
C ASP A 204 14.60 13.16 -100.25
N PHE A 205 15.67 13.97 -100.18
CA PHE A 205 16.39 14.27 -98.94
C PHE A 205 15.57 15.14 -98.00
N GLU A 206 14.94 16.21 -98.49
CA GLU A 206 14.00 17.06 -97.73
C GLU A 206 12.81 16.24 -97.19
N LYS A 207 12.29 15.29 -97.98
CA LYS A 207 11.23 14.38 -97.54
C LYS A 207 11.70 13.46 -96.43
N ARG A 208 12.86 12.78 -96.59
CA ARG A 208 13.45 11.93 -95.53
C ARG A 208 13.71 12.70 -94.23
N LEU A 209 14.16 13.94 -94.31
CA LEU A 209 14.33 14.82 -93.14
C LEU A 209 13.01 15.14 -92.44
N ARG A 210 11.92 15.38 -93.19
CA ARG A 210 10.58 15.58 -92.62
C ARG A 210 10.03 14.30 -92.01
N ASP A 211 10.22 13.16 -92.67
CA ASP A 211 9.75 11.85 -92.20
C ASP A 211 10.53 11.41 -90.92
N GLU A 212 11.85 11.61 -90.85
CA GLU A 212 12.64 11.40 -89.63
C GLU A 212 12.28 12.37 -88.50
N ALA A 213 12.05 13.66 -88.80
CA ALA A 213 11.65 14.64 -87.80
C ALA A 213 10.25 14.32 -87.23
N ALA A 214 9.31 13.90 -88.07
CA ALA A 214 8.00 13.44 -87.65
C ALA A 214 8.09 12.16 -86.79
N ALA A 215 8.90 11.18 -87.20
CA ALA A 215 9.12 9.96 -86.44
C ALA A 215 9.74 10.22 -85.05
N LYS A 216 10.76 11.10 -84.97
CA LYS A 216 11.38 11.52 -83.69
C LYS A 216 10.37 12.26 -82.80
N ALA A 217 9.63 13.23 -83.34
CA ALA A 217 8.61 13.96 -82.59
C ALA A 217 7.47 13.05 -82.08
N GLN A 218 7.12 12.00 -82.82
CA GLN A 218 6.11 11.03 -82.39
C GLN A 218 6.65 10.08 -81.32
N ALA A 219 7.89 9.60 -81.45
CA ALA A 219 8.55 8.79 -80.43
C ALA A 219 8.78 9.56 -79.10
N GLU A 220 9.11 10.85 -79.16
CA GLU A 220 9.24 11.69 -77.97
C GLU A 220 7.89 11.93 -77.26
N LYS A 221 6.81 12.16 -78.02
CA LYS A 221 5.45 12.26 -77.46
C LYS A 221 5.03 10.96 -76.78
N GLU A 222 5.19 9.82 -77.44
CA GLU A 222 4.81 8.53 -76.87
C GLU A 222 5.63 8.19 -75.61
N LYS A 223 6.93 8.53 -75.60
CA LYS A 223 7.77 8.38 -74.41
C LYS A 223 7.31 9.30 -73.27
N ALA A 224 6.97 10.55 -73.56
CA ALA A 224 6.49 11.50 -72.56
C ALA A 224 5.11 11.12 -71.98
N GLU A 225 4.22 10.52 -72.78
CA GLU A 225 2.93 9.99 -72.30
C GLU A 225 3.11 8.74 -71.44
N ARG A 226 3.96 7.79 -71.84
CA ARG A 226 4.32 6.61 -71.03
C ARG A 226 4.93 7.00 -69.69
N GLU A 227 5.86 7.97 -69.67
CA GLU A 227 6.51 8.43 -68.44
C GLU A 227 5.53 9.16 -67.49
N LYS A 228 4.55 9.91 -68.03
CA LYS A 228 3.47 10.50 -67.23
C LYS A 228 2.56 9.41 -66.64
N ALA A 229 2.16 8.42 -67.44
CA ALA A 229 1.30 7.33 -66.97
C ALA A 229 1.98 6.47 -65.87
N GLU A 230 3.29 6.22 -65.98
CA GLU A 230 4.04 5.54 -64.91
C GLU A 230 4.13 6.39 -63.63
N LYS A 231 4.38 7.70 -63.74
CA LYS A 231 4.43 8.61 -62.59
C LYS A 231 3.09 8.70 -61.86
N GLU A 232 1.98 8.87 -62.59
CA GLU A 232 0.64 8.91 -62.01
C GLU A 232 0.25 7.59 -61.33
N LYS A 233 0.59 6.45 -61.95
CA LYS A 233 0.39 5.12 -61.34
C LYS A 233 1.23 4.93 -60.07
N ALA A 234 2.50 5.32 -60.09
CA ALA A 234 3.39 5.23 -58.93
C ALA A 234 2.96 6.13 -57.77
N GLU A 235 2.43 7.33 -58.07
CA GLU A 235 1.87 8.23 -57.07
C GLU A 235 0.58 7.66 -56.45
N ARG A 236 -0.34 7.14 -57.29
CA ARG A 236 -1.58 6.51 -56.83
C ARG A 236 -1.35 5.25 -55.99
N ASP A 237 -0.34 4.45 -56.32
CA ASP A 237 0.01 3.25 -55.54
C ASP A 237 0.76 3.61 -54.24
N ARG A 238 1.52 4.71 -54.20
CA ARG A 238 2.09 5.26 -52.95
C ARG A 238 1.00 5.81 -52.02
N ALA A 239 0.04 6.57 -52.55
CA ALA A 239 -1.06 7.13 -51.79
C ALA A 239 -1.89 6.03 -51.10
N LYS A 240 -2.28 4.97 -51.84
CA LYS A 240 -3.00 3.82 -51.28
C LYS A 240 -2.24 3.09 -50.18
N ARG A 241 -0.92 2.91 -50.33
CA ARG A 241 -0.09 2.26 -49.29
C ARG A 241 -0.01 3.10 -48.02
N ALA A 242 0.17 4.42 -48.15
CA ALA A 242 0.20 5.34 -47.01
C ALA A 242 -1.16 5.41 -46.28
N GLU A 243 -2.28 5.32 -47.02
CA GLU A 243 -3.63 5.27 -46.45
C GLU A 243 -3.88 3.94 -45.71
N GLN A 244 -3.52 2.80 -46.31
CA GLN A 244 -3.61 1.49 -45.66
C GLN A 244 -2.73 1.39 -44.39
N GLU A 245 -1.51 1.92 -44.43
CA GLU A 245 -0.60 1.90 -43.29
C GLU A 245 -1.10 2.81 -42.14
N ARG A 246 -1.74 3.95 -42.45
CA ARG A 246 -2.42 4.77 -41.44
C ARG A 246 -3.59 4.02 -40.79
N LEU A 247 -4.45 3.40 -41.59
CA LEU A 247 -5.61 2.64 -41.10
C LEU A 247 -5.18 1.47 -40.21
N GLN A 248 -4.11 0.75 -40.58
CA GLN A 248 -3.55 -0.32 -39.75
C GLN A 248 -3.00 0.19 -38.42
N ARG A 249 -2.25 1.31 -38.42
CA ARG A 249 -1.73 1.90 -37.17
C ARG A 249 -2.83 2.44 -36.26
N GLU A 250 -3.87 3.06 -36.83
CA GLU A 250 -5.05 3.52 -36.08
C GLU A 250 -5.84 2.33 -35.47
N GLN A 251 -5.94 1.20 -36.19
CA GLN A 251 -6.54 -0.03 -35.66
C GLN A 251 -5.69 -0.69 -34.57
N GLU A 252 -4.39 -0.90 -34.79
CA GLU A 252 -3.49 -1.49 -33.80
C GLU A 252 -3.43 -0.67 -32.50
N GLN A 253 -3.46 0.67 -32.61
CA GLN A 253 -3.45 1.53 -31.44
C GLN A 253 -4.79 1.44 -30.68
N ALA A 254 -5.93 1.44 -31.39
CA ALA A 254 -7.24 1.26 -30.77
C ALA A 254 -7.41 -0.12 -30.11
N GLU A 255 -6.85 -1.19 -30.70
CA GLU A 255 -6.85 -2.53 -30.10
C GLU A 255 -5.99 -2.58 -28.82
N ARG A 256 -4.78 -2.01 -28.83
CA ARG A 256 -3.93 -1.93 -27.63
C ARG A 256 -4.54 -1.09 -26.51
N GLU A 257 -5.14 0.06 -26.84
CA GLU A 257 -5.84 0.89 -25.86
C GLU A 257 -7.08 0.18 -25.28
N ALA A 258 -7.80 -0.61 -26.10
CA ALA A 258 -8.91 -1.44 -25.65
C ALA A 258 -8.47 -2.66 -24.82
N GLU A 259 -7.33 -3.27 -25.14
CA GLU A 259 -6.73 -4.37 -24.38
C GLU A 259 -6.22 -3.87 -23.01
N GLU A 260 -5.45 -2.78 -22.97
CA GLU A 260 -5.04 -2.14 -21.70
C GLU A 260 -6.25 -1.72 -20.86
N ALA A 261 -7.32 -1.18 -21.47
CA ALA A 261 -8.53 -0.83 -20.75
C ALA A 261 -9.22 -2.06 -20.15
N ARG A 262 -9.29 -3.18 -20.88
CA ARG A 262 -9.84 -4.46 -20.40
C ARG A 262 -8.98 -5.07 -19.30
N GLU A 263 -7.66 -5.08 -19.43
CA GLU A 263 -6.75 -5.55 -18.38
C GLU A 263 -6.86 -4.71 -17.10
N ARG A 264 -6.94 -3.38 -17.21
CA ARG A 264 -7.17 -2.48 -16.07
C ARG A 264 -8.54 -2.73 -15.43
N GLU A 265 -9.59 -2.98 -16.22
CA GLU A 265 -10.93 -3.29 -15.72
C GLU A 265 -11.01 -4.67 -15.07
N GLU A 266 -10.37 -5.70 -15.63
CA GLU A 266 -10.26 -7.03 -15.02
C GLU A 266 -9.42 -7.00 -13.74
N ALA A 267 -8.29 -6.28 -13.73
CA ALA A 267 -7.50 -6.08 -12.53
C ALA A 267 -8.30 -5.36 -11.42
N ALA A 268 -9.10 -4.35 -11.78
CA ALA A 268 -10.01 -3.68 -10.84
C ALA A 268 -11.12 -4.62 -10.34
N LYS A 269 -11.74 -5.42 -11.21
CA LYS A 269 -12.75 -6.43 -10.84
C LYS A 269 -12.17 -7.58 -10.01
N ALA A 270 -10.94 -8.00 -10.28
CA ALA A 270 -10.23 -9.02 -9.51
C ALA A 270 -9.85 -8.49 -8.11
N ALA A 271 -9.37 -7.25 -8.02
CA ALA A 271 -9.14 -6.57 -6.74
C ALA A 271 -10.45 -6.42 -5.94
N ALA A 272 -11.55 -6.05 -6.59
CA ALA A 272 -12.87 -5.95 -5.96
C ALA A 272 -13.45 -7.31 -5.53
N ARG A 273 -13.18 -8.40 -6.27
CA ARG A 273 -13.55 -9.78 -5.88
C ARG A 273 -12.69 -10.33 -4.73
N LEU A 274 -11.42 -9.93 -4.64
CA LEU A 274 -10.51 -10.29 -3.55
C LEU A 274 -10.70 -9.44 -2.31
N ALA A 275 -11.33 -8.27 -2.42
CA ALA A 275 -11.74 -7.44 -1.30
C ALA A 275 -12.86 -8.14 -0.50
N VAL A 276 -12.45 -8.95 0.48
CA VAL A 276 -13.37 -9.60 1.42
C VAL A 276 -14.27 -8.53 2.06
N PRO A 277 -15.61 -8.66 2.01
CA PRO A 277 -16.54 -7.66 2.56
C PRO A 277 -16.29 -7.29 4.04
N ALA A 278 -15.57 -8.16 4.76
CA ALA A 278 -15.14 -7.95 6.14
C ALA A 278 -14.33 -6.66 6.34
N LEU A 279 -13.36 -6.32 5.48
CA LEU A 279 -12.43 -5.21 5.76
C LEU A 279 -13.09 -3.82 5.77
N GLN A 280 -14.31 -3.68 5.26
CA GLN A 280 -15.07 -2.42 5.35
C GLN A 280 -15.75 -2.20 6.71
N ALA A 281 -15.84 -3.23 7.56
CA ALA A 281 -16.43 -3.16 8.89
C ALA A 281 -15.47 -2.51 9.90
N ASN A 282 -15.98 -1.61 10.75
CA ASN A 282 -15.18 -0.98 11.81
C ASN A 282 -15.01 -1.84 13.08
N ALA A 283 -15.78 -2.92 13.16
CA ALA A 283 -15.85 -3.86 14.28
C ALA A 283 -16.71 -5.05 13.82
N SER A 284 -16.42 -6.26 14.28
CA SER A 284 -17.38 -7.37 14.17
C SER A 284 -18.55 -7.17 15.14
N PRO A 285 -19.79 -7.60 14.83
CA PRO A 285 -20.92 -7.50 15.78
C PRO A 285 -20.61 -8.08 17.16
N ALA A 286 -20.02 -9.28 17.22
CA ALA A 286 -19.57 -9.92 18.47
C ALA A 286 -18.45 -9.17 19.22
N ALA A 287 -17.78 -8.18 18.60
CA ALA A 287 -16.87 -7.26 19.30
C ALA A 287 -17.64 -6.11 19.93
N LEU A 288 -18.63 -5.56 19.22
CA LEU A 288 -19.50 -4.49 19.73
C LEU A 288 -20.33 -4.97 20.92
N GLU A 289 -20.94 -6.15 20.84
CA GLU A 289 -21.66 -6.78 21.95
C GLU A 289 -20.76 -6.99 23.17
N TRP A 290 -19.55 -7.52 22.97
CA TRP A 290 -18.61 -7.79 24.06
C TRP A 290 -18.06 -6.50 24.68
N ALA A 291 -17.85 -5.46 23.88
CA ALA A 291 -17.50 -4.14 24.38
C ALA A 291 -18.67 -3.48 25.14
N GLU A 292 -19.90 -3.63 24.65
CA GLU A 292 -21.09 -3.05 25.29
C GLU A 292 -21.45 -3.75 26.60
N LYS A 293 -21.22 -5.07 26.73
CA LYS A 293 -21.27 -5.78 28.04
C LYS A 293 -20.47 -5.00 29.09
N TYR A 294 -19.20 -4.72 28.80
CA TYR A 294 -18.31 -4.04 29.76
C TYR A 294 -18.61 -2.54 29.93
N ARG A 295 -19.18 -1.87 28.92
CA ARG A 295 -19.69 -0.49 29.05
C ARG A 295 -20.96 -0.43 29.91
N GLY A 296 -21.85 -1.41 29.80
CA GLY A 296 -23.02 -1.60 30.67
C GLY A 296 -22.62 -1.82 32.12
N MET A 297 -21.75 -2.82 32.37
CA MET A 297 -21.20 -3.08 33.71
C MET A 297 -20.44 -1.85 34.27
N TYR A 298 -19.84 -1.01 33.42
CA TYR A 298 -19.22 0.25 33.86
C TYR A 298 -20.26 1.28 34.36
N ARG A 299 -21.43 1.37 33.71
CA ARG A 299 -22.55 2.23 34.16
C ARG A 299 -23.06 1.75 35.51
N GLU A 300 -23.44 0.47 35.62
CA GLU A 300 -23.87 -0.16 36.88
C GLU A 300 -22.89 0.05 38.04
N LEU A 301 -21.59 -0.12 37.78
CA LEU A 301 -20.50 0.11 38.74
C LEU A 301 -20.39 1.58 39.20
N MET A 302 -20.69 2.55 38.33
CA MET A 302 -20.55 3.97 38.62
C MET A 302 -21.83 4.58 39.21
N ASP A 303 -23.00 4.09 38.79
CA ASP A 303 -24.31 4.65 39.10
C ASP A 303 -24.97 3.89 40.27
N GLY A 304 -24.74 2.58 40.37
CA GLY A 304 -25.24 1.73 41.46
C GLY A 304 -24.24 1.55 42.60
N LEU A 305 -23.04 1.03 42.31
CA LEU A 305 -22.08 0.65 43.37
C LEU A 305 -21.31 1.84 43.96
N ALA A 306 -20.84 2.77 43.12
CA ALA A 306 -20.01 3.87 43.60
C ALA A 306 -20.72 4.79 44.63
N PRO A 307 -22.03 5.11 44.53
CA PRO A 307 -22.74 5.88 45.55
C PRO A 307 -22.82 5.16 46.90
N GLN A 308 -23.07 3.84 46.91
CA GLN A 308 -23.15 3.03 48.14
C GLN A 308 -21.85 3.07 48.97
N VAL A 309 -20.69 3.02 48.31
CA VAL A 309 -19.39 3.10 48.99
C VAL A 309 -19.00 4.54 49.32
N LYS A 310 -19.45 5.52 48.52
CA LYS A 310 -19.17 6.95 48.75
C LYS A 310 -20.02 7.56 49.86
N SER A 311 -21.23 7.08 50.12
CA SER A 311 -22.09 7.58 51.20
C SER A 311 -21.48 7.29 52.57
N SER A 312 -21.00 6.07 52.82
CA SER A 312 -20.30 5.69 54.04
C SER A 312 -18.93 6.37 54.15
N ALA A 313 -18.75 7.22 55.17
CA ALA A 313 -17.49 7.90 55.42
C ALA A 313 -16.35 6.93 55.81
N ALA A 314 -16.66 5.92 56.62
CA ALA A 314 -15.71 4.88 57.01
C ALA A 314 -15.24 4.05 55.80
N ALA A 315 -16.17 3.57 54.97
CA ALA A 315 -15.83 2.79 53.78
C ALA A 315 -14.99 3.60 52.78
N ARG A 316 -15.33 4.87 52.56
CA ARG A 316 -14.58 5.80 51.70
C ARG A 316 -13.14 5.99 52.19
N ALA A 317 -12.93 6.18 53.49
CA ALA A 317 -11.61 6.34 54.09
C ALA A 317 -10.78 5.05 54.01
N ALA A 318 -11.38 3.89 54.34
CA ALA A 318 -10.74 2.58 54.22
C ALA A 318 -10.30 2.29 52.78
N CYS A 319 -11.19 2.51 51.81
CA CYS A 319 -10.90 2.37 50.38
C CYS A 319 -9.76 3.31 49.92
N PHE A 320 -9.74 4.56 50.39
CA PHE A 320 -8.67 5.50 50.04
C PHE A 320 -7.30 5.03 50.55
N LYS A 321 -7.21 4.61 51.82
CA LYS A 321 -5.99 4.06 52.43
C LYS A 321 -5.51 2.81 51.69
N ARG A 322 -6.39 1.82 51.51
CA ARG A 322 -6.08 0.56 50.81
C ARG A 322 -5.69 0.79 49.34
N ARG A 323 -6.37 1.68 48.62
CA ARG A 323 -5.99 2.11 47.25
C ARG A 323 -4.57 2.67 47.20
N GLY A 324 -4.14 3.44 48.20
CA GLY A 324 -2.78 3.96 48.29
C GLY A 324 -1.74 2.84 48.36
N LEU A 325 -1.97 1.84 49.23
CA LEU A 325 -1.10 0.67 49.37
C LEU A 325 -1.01 -0.13 48.07
N ILE A 326 -2.14 -0.42 47.43
CA ILE A 326 -2.22 -1.12 46.14
C ILE A 326 -1.46 -0.36 45.05
N THR A 327 -1.66 0.95 44.95
CA THR A 327 -1.00 1.79 43.93
C THR A 327 0.51 1.80 44.12
N ARG A 328 0.98 1.86 45.38
CA ARG A 328 2.42 1.79 45.70
C ARG A 328 3.01 0.43 45.37
N GLY A 329 2.34 -0.67 45.74
CA GLY A 329 2.82 -2.02 45.44
C GLY A 329 2.93 -2.29 43.94
N ILE A 330 1.89 -1.94 43.18
CA ILE A 330 1.90 -2.05 41.71
C ILE A 330 2.98 -1.16 41.08
N GLY A 331 3.12 0.08 41.54
CA GLY A 331 4.14 1.01 41.03
C GLY A 331 5.58 0.71 41.46
N GLN A 332 5.80 -0.34 42.25
CA GLN A 332 7.12 -0.83 42.67
C GLN A 332 7.42 -2.23 42.14
N LEU A 333 6.59 -2.76 41.24
CA LEU A 333 6.78 -4.08 40.64
C LEU A 333 8.13 -4.17 39.92
N LYS A 334 8.76 -5.33 40.06
CA LYS A 334 10.02 -5.70 39.42
C LYS A 334 9.87 -7.04 38.73
N ASP A 335 10.71 -7.28 37.74
CA ASP A 335 10.92 -8.60 37.14
C ASP A 335 11.60 -9.55 38.16
N SER A 336 10.77 -10.11 39.04
CA SER A 336 11.13 -11.11 40.06
C SER A 336 9.87 -11.85 40.53
N GLN A 337 9.85 -13.17 40.37
CA GLN A 337 8.71 -14.01 40.73
C GLN A 337 8.36 -13.93 42.22
N VAL A 338 9.37 -13.87 43.09
CA VAL A 338 9.20 -13.68 44.55
C VAL A 338 8.54 -12.33 44.86
N PHE A 339 8.95 -11.25 44.18
CA PHE A 339 8.39 -9.91 44.41
C PHE A 339 6.94 -9.80 43.91
N ILE A 340 6.67 -10.40 42.74
CA ILE A 340 5.33 -10.50 42.15
C ILE A 340 4.38 -11.27 43.06
N ALA A 341 4.79 -12.45 43.56
CA ALA A 341 4.00 -13.24 44.49
C ALA A 341 3.66 -12.46 45.77
N ARG A 342 4.67 -11.86 46.42
CA ARG A 342 4.48 -11.01 47.61
C ARG A 342 3.54 -9.82 47.36
N THR A 343 3.61 -9.21 46.18
CA THR A 343 2.74 -8.08 45.80
C THR A 343 1.30 -8.55 45.56
N ALA A 344 1.13 -9.68 44.86
CA ALA A 344 -0.18 -10.31 44.67
C ALA A 344 -0.81 -10.71 46.01
N ASP A 345 -0.06 -11.32 46.92
CA ASP A 345 -0.56 -11.74 48.23
C ASP A 345 -0.91 -10.54 49.14
N SER A 346 -0.15 -9.45 49.08
CA SER A 346 -0.51 -8.18 49.72
C SER A 346 -1.84 -7.63 49.19
N ILE A 347 -2.05 -7.66 47.87
CA ILE A 347 -3.33 -7.26 47.25
C ILE A 347 -4.46 -8.20 47.68
N LYS A 348 -4.23 -9.53 47.73
CA LYS A 348 -5.24 -10.51 48.18
C LYS A 348 -5.66 -10.28 49.63
N GLY A 349 -4.72 -9.96 50.52
CA GLY A 349 -5.01 -9.62 51.92
C GLY A 349 -5.85 -8.34 52.05
N ILE A 350 -5.50 -7.31 51.28
CA ILE A 350 -6.27 -6.05 51.20
C ILE A 350 -7.70 -6.27 50.69
N LEU A 351 -7.90 -7.20 49.75
CA LEU A 351 -9.23 -7.59 49.27
C LEU A 351 -10.04 -8.35 50.33
N ALA A 352 -9.43 -9.31 51.03
CA ALA A 352 -10.07 -10.06 52.13
C ALA A 352 -10.42 -9.18 53.35
N GLU A 353 -9.66 -8.11 53.61
CA GLU A 353 -10.09 -7.05 54.52
C GLU A 353 -11.31 -6.29 54.01
N SER A 354 -11.32 -5.93 52.73
CA SER A 354 -12.41 -5.14 52.15
C SER A 354 -13.72 -5.89 51.96
N GLU A 355 -13.70 -7.21 51.81
CA GLU A 355 -14.92 -8.03 51.82
C GLU A 355 -15.54 -8.12 53.22
N ARG A 356 -14.72 -8.14 54.29
CA ARG A 356 -15.20 -8.08 55.68
C ARG A 356 -15.87 -6.75 56.03
N ASP A 357 -15.46 -5.66 55.40
CA ASP A 357 -16.12 -4.34 55.51
C ASP A 357 -17.44 -4.26 54.70
N GLY A 358 -17.80 -5.31 53.97
CA GLY A 358 -19.06 -5.47 53.26
C GLY A 358 -18.89 -5.78 51.76
N PRO A 359 -19.87 -6.48 51.13
CA PRO A 359 -19.75 -6.94 49.74
C PRO A 359 -19.55 -5.80 48.74
N ALA A 360 -20.23 -4.66 48.95
CA ALA A 360 -20.08 -3.48 48.11
C ALA A 360 -18.66 -2.87 48.19
N VAL A 361 -18.02 -2.93 49.37
CA VAL A 361 -16.66 -2.45 49.60
C VAL A 361 -15.63 -3.38 48.95
N GLY A 362 -15.82 -4.69 49.07
CA GLY A 362 -15.03 -5.70 48.36
C GLY A 362 -15.05 -5.51 46.84
N GLN A 363 -16.26 -5.46 46.24
CA GLN A 363 -16.42 -5.27 44.80
C GLN A 363 -15.86 -3.92 44.31
N TRP A 364 -16.02 -2.84 45.09
CA TRP A 364 -15.43 -1.55 44.77
C TRP A 364 -13.89 -1.56 44.85
N MET A 365 -13.30 -2.34 45.76
CA MET A 365 -11.85 -2.52 45.81
C MET A 365 -11.29 -3.36 44.66
N LEU A 366 -11.98 -4.41 44.19
CA LEU A 366 -11.58 -5.12 42.95
C LEU A 366 -11.48 -4.15 41.77
N ASN A 367 -12.47 -3.26 41.65
CA ASN A 367 -12.47 -2.17 40.68
C ASN A 367 -11.30 -1.18 40.87
N LEU A 368 -10.90 -0.87 42.11
CA LEU A 368 -9.77 0.01 42.39
C LEU A 368 -8.41 -0.68 42.13
N VAL A 369 -8.29 -1.99 42.34
CA VAL A 369 -7.13 -2.81 41.88
C VAL A 369 -7.03 -2.75 40.36
N ALA A 370 -8.12 -3.07 39.64
CA ALA A 370 -8.16 -2.98 38.18
C ALA A 370 -7.79 -1.58 37.66
N LYS A 371 -8.30 -0.52 38.31
CA LYS A 371 -7.97 0.88 37.98
C LYS A 371 -6.47 1.18 38.19
N ALA A 372 -5.84 0.64 39.23
CA ALA A 372 -4.42 0.82 39.47
C ALA A 372 -3.56 0.10 38.43
N ILE A 373 -3.90 -1.16 38.11
CA ILE A 373 -3.23 -1.98 37.07
C ILE A 373 -3.29 -1.28 35.71
N VAL A 374 -4.50 -0.89 35.25
CA VAL A 374 -4.67 -0.21 33.95
C VAL A 374 -3.97 1.15 33.94
N LYS A 375 -3.96 1.90 35.06
CA LYS A 375 -3.21 3.16 35.16
C LYS A 375 -1.69 2.98 35.07
N GLN A 376 -1.15 1.86 35.55
CA GLN A 376 0.27 1.55 35.41
C GLN A 376 0.62 1.21 33.95
N ALA A 377 -0.25 0.45 33.27
CA ALA A 377 -0.10 0.17 31.84
C ALA A 377 -0.19 1.43 30.95
N GLU A 378 -1.04 2.38 31.35
CA GLU A 378 -1.21 3.69 30.70
C GLU A 378 -0.01 4.66 30.91
N ARG A 379 1.02 4.27 31.68
CA ARG A 379 2.12 5.15 32.11
C ARG A 379 3.52 4.55 31.98
N GLU A 380 3.74 3.39 32.58
CA GLU A 380 5.05 2.73 32.59
C GLU A 380 5.16 1.80 31.39
N VAL A 381 4.16 0.96 31.14
CA VAL A 381 4.20 -0.02 30.03
C VAL A 381 4.19 0.68 28.66
N SER A 382 3.60 1.88 28.56
CA SER A 382 3.64 2.71 27.35
C SER A 382 5.05 3.13 26.93
N VAL A 383 5.97 3.33 27.87
CA VAL A 383 7.38 3.67 27.61
C VAL A 383 8.34 2.48 27.77
N ALA A 384 7.95 1.49 28.58
CA ALA A 384 8.74 0.32 28.95
C ALA A 384 7.90 -0.96 28.82
N THR A 385 7.65 -1.40 27.58
CA THR A 385 6.76 -2.53 27.25
C THR A 385 7.01 -3.80 28.08
N HIS A 386 8.27 -4.09 28.46
CA HIS A 386 8.63 -5.24 29.29
C HIS A 386 8.01 -5.24 30.69
N ALA A 387 7.63 -4.07 31.24
CA ALA A 387 6.91 -3.96 32.51
C ALA A 387 5.49 -4.57 32.44
N ALA A 388 4.96 -4.87 31.24
CA ALA A 388 3.70 -5.58 31.08
C ALA A 388 3.71 -6.97 31.74
N TYR A 389 4.83 -7.69 31.70
CA TYR A 389 4.92 -9.07 32.20
C TYR A 389 4.76 -9.20 33.72
N PRO A 390 5.54 -8.50 34.59
CA PRO A 390 5.34 -8.56 36.03
C PRO A 390 3.97 -8.03 36.46
N LEU A 391 3.45 -7.02 35.75
CA LEU A 391 2.12 -6.45 35.99
C LEU A 391 0.99 -7.46 35.65
N ALA A 392 1.10 -8.16 34.51
CA ALA A 392 0.17 -9.21 34.11
C ALA A 392 0.23 -10.44 35.01
N ALA A 393 1.43 -10.89 35.41
CA ALA A 393 1.61 -12.01 36.34
C ALA A 393 0.97 -11.71 37.70
N THR A 394 1.18 -10.49 38.23
CA THR A 394 0.49 -10.02 39.45
C THR A 394 -1.02 -10.04 39.27
N ALA A 395 -1.53 -9.54 38.14
CA ALA A 395 -2.96 -9.51 37.84
C ALA A 395 -3.57 -10.93 37.77
N VAL A 396 -2.92 -11.89 37.11
CA VAL A 396 -3.39 -13.29 37.02
C VAL A 396 -3.39 -13.96 38.39
N LEU A 397 -2.34 -13.81 39.19
CA LEU A 397 -2.29 -14.37 40.55
C LEU A 397 -3.41 -13.84 41.46
N VAL A 398 -3.82 -12.58 41.31
CA VAL A 398 -4.96 -12.02 42.04
C VAL A 398 -6.30 -12.47 41.44
N MET A 399 -6.43 -12.52 40.10
CA MET A 399 -7.64 -13.02 39.42
C MET A 399 -7.97 -14.48 39.76
N GLN A 400 -6.97 -15.31 40.04
CA GLN A 400 -7.21 -16.71 40.46
C GLN A 400 -7.83 -16.82 41.86
N ALA A 401 -7.50 -15.90 42.77
CA ALA A 401 -8.13 -15.82 44.10
C ALA A 401 -9.46 -15.06 44.07
N TYR A 402 -9.57 -14.04 43.20
CA TYR A 402 -10.75 -13.18 43.04
C TYR A 402 -11.17 -13.08 41.57
N PRO A 403 -11.94 -14.06 41.04
CA PRO A 403 -12.30 -14.12 39.61
C PRO A 403 -12.96 -12.84 39.06
N GLY A 404 -13.73 -12.14 39.90
CA GLY A 404 -14.36 -10.86 39.53
C GLY A 404 -13.37 -9.74 39.14
N LEU A 405 -12.07 -9.87 39.47
CA LEU A 405 -11.05 -8.94 38.97
C LEU A 405 -10.90 -8.99 37.45
N ALA A 406 -11.20 -10.13 36.79
CA ALA A 406 -11.11 -10.26 35.34
C ALA A 406 -12.10 -9.34 34.61
N ASP A 407 -13.38 -9.36 35.02
CA ASP A 407 -14.40 -8.45 34.49
C ASP A 407 -14.05 -6.99 34.86
N MET A 408 -13.56 -6.71 36.07
CA MET A 408 -13.16 -5.34 36.47
C MET A 408 -11.98 -4.80 35.65
N LEU A 409 -11.02 -5.65 35.29
CA LEU A 409 -9.93 -5.29 34.36
C LEU A 409 -10.47 -5.00 32.97
N MET A 410 -11.35 -5.84 32.43
CA MET A 410 -11.95 -5.61 31.11
C MET A 410 -12.82 -4.34 31.08
N ILE A 411 -13.62 -4.08 32.12
CA ILE A 411 -14.33 -2.81 32.34
C ILE A 411 -13.37 -1.62 32.24
N ARG A 412 -12.24 -1.68 32.95
CA ARG A 412 -11.27 -0.57 32.97
C ARG A 412 -10.49 -0.43 31.67
N LEU A 413 -10.14 -1.52 31.01
CA LEU A 413 -9.47 -1.54 29.70
C LEU A 413 -10.41 -1.01 28.60
N VAL A 414 -11.60 -1.58 28.41
CA VAL A 414 -12.57 -1.15 27.38
C VAL A 414 -12.98 0.31 27.55
N LYS A 415 -13.08 0.81 28.79
CA LYS A 415 -13.38 2.22 29.09
C LYS A 415 -12.21 3.18 28.80
N LYS A 416 -10.99 2.67 28.59
CA LYS A 416 -9.77 3.49 28.41
C LYS A 416 -9.07 3.29 27.07
N CYS A 417 -9.20 2.11 26.47
CA CYS A 417 -8.60 1.72 25.20
C CYS A 417 -9.63 0.89 24.44
N ARG A 418 -10.30 1.50 23.46
CA ARG A 418 -11.29 0.80 22.61
C ARG A 418 -10.64 -0.37 21.87
N TYR A 419 -9.34 -0.28 21.56
CA TYR A 419 -8.60 -1.30 20.81
C TYR A 419 -8.38 -2.62 21.57
N VAL A 420 -8.64 -2.70 22.88
CA VAL A 420 -8.59 -3.98 23.62
C VAL A 420 -9.74 -4.93 23.22
N VAL A 421 -10.88 -4.37 22.78
CA VAL A 421 -11.93 -5.12 22.08
C VAL A 421 -12.12 -4.42 20.72
N PRO A 422 -11.35 -4.80 19.68
CA PRO A 422 -11.14 -3.98 18.49
C PRO A 422 -12.41 -3.38 17.89
N ASP A 423 -12.51 -2.06 18.01
CA ASP A 423 -13.67 -1.23 17.63
C ASP A 423 -13.19 0.16 17.22
N TYR A 424 -13.30 0.44 15.92
CA TYR A 424 -12.97 1.71 15.30
C TYR A 424 -14.18 2.64 15.23
N LEU A 425 -14.48 3.34 16.33
CA LEU A 425 -15.52 4.37 16.38
C LEU A 425 -15.41 5.32 15.16
N ARG A 426 -16.55 5.62 14.53
CA ARG A 426 -16.67 6.67 13.50
C ARG A 426 -17.21 7.94 14.15
N LYS A 427 -16.74 9.10 13.66
CA LYS A 427 -17.34 10.41 13.95
C LYS A 427 -18.77 10.41 13.43
N GLN A 428 -19.74 10.77 14.26
CA GLN A 428 -21.14 10.83 13.84
C GLN A 428 -21.40 12.10 13.01
N PRO A 429 -22.41 12.10 12.12
CA PRO A 429 -22.91 13.33 11.50
C PRO A 429 -23.26 14.36 12.57
N GLY A 430 -22.87 15.62 12.38
CA GLY A 430 -23.11 16.71 13.34
C GLY A 430 -22.18 16.74 14.58
N GLN A 431 -21.52 15.64 14.95
CA GLN A 431 -20.58 15.61 16.09
C GLN A 431 -19.40 16.56 15.85
N SER A 432 -18.92 17.28 16.88
CA SER A 432 -17.71 18.10 16.74
C SER A 432 -16.44 17.24 16.64
N VAL A 433 -15.33 17.82 16.17
CA VAL A 433 -14.04 17.11 16.10
C VAL A 433 -13.55 16.77 17.51
N ASP A 434 -13.65 17.71 18.45
CA ASP A 434 -13.18 17.53 19.83
C ASP A 434 -14.02 16.52 20.61
N GLU A 435 -15.36 16.50 20.43
CA GLU A 435 -16.21 15.44 20.98
C GLU A 435 -15.82 14.05 20.46
N TYR A 436 -15.53 13.93 19.16
CA TYR A 436 -15.10 12.66 18.56
C TYR A 436 -13.74 12.22 19.12
N ILE A 437 -12.78 13.14 19.19
CA ILE A 437 -11.43 12.90 19.72
C ILE A 437 -11.48 12.49 21.21
N ARG A 438 -12.29 13.17 22.03
CA ARG A 438 -12.57 12.75 23.41
C ARG A 438 -13.26 11.39 23.48
N ALA A 439 -14.19 11.09 22.58
CA ALA A 439 -14.91 9.81 22.53
C ALA A 439 -14.06 8.60 22.10
N ILE A 440 -13.00 8.80 21.31
CA ILE A 440 -12.00 7.76 21.03
C ILE A 440 -10.94 7.61 22.13
N GLY A 441 -10.91 8.51 23.12
CA GLY A 441 -10.14 8.36 24.36
C GLY A 441 -8.86 9.18 24.46
N TYR A 442 -8.72 10.22 23.64
CA TYR A 442 -7.72 11.27 23.88
C TYR A 442 -8.02 11.99 25.20
N LYS A 443 -6.99 12.63 25.74
CA LYS A 443 -7.03 13.41 26.97
C LYS A 443 -6.54 14.83 26.74
N GLU A 444 -7.03 15.72 27.57
CA GLU A 444 -6.42 17.02 27.79
C GLU A 444 -5.37 16.90 28.92
N ASN A 445 -4.30 17.70 28.84
CA ASN A 445 -3.29 17.86 29.88
C ASN A 445 -3.79 18.82 30.98
N ASP A 446 -2.99 19.06 32.02
CA ASP A 446 -3.38 19.95 33.12
C ASP A 446 -3.53 21.43 32.70
N SER A 447 -3.01 21.81 31.52
CA SER A 447 -3.20 23.13 30.88
C SER A 447 -4.47 23.21 30.01
N GLY A 448 -5.23 22.12 29.86
CA GLY A 448 -6.40 22.03 28.99
C GLY A 448 -6.08 21.75 27.51
N GLU A 449 -4.82 21.52 27.16
CA GLU A 449 -4.40 21.22 25.78
C GLU A 449 -4.55 19.73 25.50
N LEU A 450 -5.00 19.37 24.30
CA LEU A 450 -5.12 17.98 23.88
C LEU A 450 -3.76 17.28 23.78
N GLU A 451 -3.66 16.03 24.25
CA GLU A 451 -2.45 15.21 24.09
C GLU A 451 -2.14 14.93 22.60
N THR A 452 -0.86 14.83 22.28
CA THR A 452 -0.40 14.59 20.91
C THR A 452 -0.72 13.17 20.43
N GLU A 453 -0.76 12.96 19.10
CA GLU A 453 -0.95 11.62 18.51
C GLU A 453 0.08 10.61 19.05
N GLY A 454 1.34 11.02 19.24
CA GLY A 454 2.39 10.18 19.81
C GLY A 454 2.06 9.70 21.24
N ILE A 455 1.72 10.62 22.14
CA ILE A 455 1.39 10.29 23.54
C ILE A 455 0.14 9.40 23.59
N TYR A 456 -0.90 9.72 22.82
CA TYR A 456 -2.09 8.87 22.70
C TYR A 456 -1.73 7.46 22.23
N ASN A 457 -0.94 7.33 21.16
CA ASN A 457 -0.50 6.05 20.60
C ASN A 457 0.30 5.22 21.61
N GLU A 458 1.23 5.82 22.34
CA GLU A 458 1.99 5.16 23.41
C GLU A 458 1.08 4.64 24.53
N ARG A 459 0.13 5.44 25.01
CA ARG A 459 -0.82 4.99 26.05
C ARG A 459 -1.70 3.82 25.57
N MET A 460 -2.16 3.87 24.33
CA MET A 460 -2.97 2.80 23.73
C MET A 460 -2.14 1.51 23.56
N ALA A 461 -0.91 1.63 23.06
CA ALA A 461 0.04 0.53 22.96
C ALA A 461 0.34 -0.10 24.33
N GLY A 462 0.60 0.70 25.37
CA GLY A 462 0.83 0.20 26.74
C GLY A 462 -0.34 -0.60 27.31
N MET A 463 -1.58 -0.18 27.05
CA MET A 463 -2.78 -0.93 27.45
C MET A 463 -3.00 -2.21 26.62
N VAL A 464 -2.68 -2.19 25.33
CA VAL A 464 -2.71 -3.39 24.47
C VAL A 464 -1.60 -4.38 24.87
N ALA A 465 -0.41 -3.89 25.24
CA ALA A 465 0.69 -4.69 25.78
C ALA A 465 0.31 -5.37 27.09
N LEU A 466 -0.34 -4.66 28.03
CA LEU A 466 -0.89 -5.29 29.24
C LEU A 466 -1.90 -6.39 28.90
N PHE A 467 -2.84 -6.14 27.99
CA PHE A 467 -3.83 -7.14 27.58
C PHE A 467 -3.16 -8.38 26.95
N ALA A 468 -2.18 -8.16 26.05
CA ALA A 468 -1.36 -9.21 25.44
C ALA A 468 -0.61 -10.04 26.50
N ALA A 469 0.04 -9.37 27.46
CA ALA A 469 0.78 -10.01 28.54
C ALA A 469 -0.15 -10.82 29.45
N ILE A 470 -1.36 -10.35 29.74
CA ILE A 470 -2.36 -11.09 30.51
C ILE A 470 -2.80 -12.35 29.76
N VAL A 471 -3.21 -12.24 28.49
CA VAL A 471 -3.75 -13.42 27.77
C VAL A 471 -2.72 -14.50 27.46
N GLN A 472 -1.44 -14.14 27.45
CA GLN A 472 -0.33 -15.10 27.30
C GLN A 472 0.26 -15.60 28.63
N THR A 473 -0.15 -15.04 29.77
CA THR A 473 0.27 -15.53 31.10
C THR A 473 -0.56 -16.76 31.48
N PRO A 474 0.09 -17.91 31.77
CA PRO A 474 -0.62 -19.12 32.23
C PRO A 474 -1.15 -18.95 33.65
N GLY A 475 -2.17 -19.72 34.02
CA GLY A 475 -2.59 -19.83 35.42
C GLY A 475 -1.54 -20.59 36.24
N SER A 476 -1.43 -20.24 37.53
CA SER A 476 -0.64 -21.03 38.48
C SER A 476 -1.14 -22.49 38.58
N SER A 477 -0.19 -23.39 38.84
CA SER A 477 -0.43 -24.82 39.11
C SER A 477 -1.29 -25.56 38.06
N GLY A 478 -1.18 -25.19 36.79
CA GLY A 478 -1.88 -25.84 35.68
C GLY A 478 -3.37 -25.47 35.53
N SER A 479 -3.88 -24.55 36.37
CA SER A 479 -5.24 -24.03 36.19
C SER A 479 -5.36 -23.13 34.95
N ALA A 480 -6.56 -23.05 34.38
CA ALA A 480 -6.83 -22.18 33.25
C ALA A 480 -6.66 -20.70 33.63
N SER A 481 -5.97 -19.92 32.79
CA SER A 481 -5.90 -18.46 32.96
C SER A 481 -7.31 -17.86 32.82
N PRO A 482 -7.78 -17.00 33.75
CA PRO A 482 -9.10 -16.36 33.69
C PRO A 482 -9.34 -15.55 32.40
N LEU A 483 -8.26 -15.04 31.79
CA LEU A 483 -8.26 -14.41 30.47
C LEU A 483 -7.32 -15.25 29.56
N PRO A 484 -7.83 -16.26 28.85
CA PRO A 484 -7.01 -17.26 28.17
C PRO A 484 -6.55 -16.83 26.76
N ILE A 485 -5.48 -17.47 26.27
CA ILE A 485 -4.78 -17.18 24.99
C ILE A 485 -5.70 -17.17 23.74
N ARG A 486 -6.86 -17.84 23.77
CA ARG A 486 -7.88 -17.72 22.71
C ARG A 486 -8.37 -16.28 22.50
N LEU A 487 -8.37 -15.45 23.55
CA LEU A 487 -8.72 -14.03 23.43
C LEU A 487 -7.69 -13.26 22.61
N GLY A 488 -6.42 -13.68 22.61
CA GLY A 488 -5.38 -13.12 21.73
C GLY A 488 -5.59 -13.49 20.26
N TRP A 489 -6.00 -14.74 19.98
CA TRP A 489 -6.43 -15.13 18.63
C TRP A 489 -7.63 -14.29 18.16
N THR A 490 -8.67 -14.19 18.99
CA THR A 490 -9.86 -13.38 18.69
C THR A 490 -9.52 -11.90 18.50
N TRP A 491 -8.59 -11.36 19.28
CA TRP A 491 -8.12 -9.97 19.14
C TRP A 491 -7.42 -9.75 17.80
N LEU A 492 -6.43 -10.59 17.46
CA LEU A 492 -5.68 -10.45 16.22
C LEU A 492 -6.59 -10.65 15.00
N ALA A 493 -7.47 -11.65 15.02
CA ALA A 493 -8.42 -11.89 13.94
C ALA A 493 -9.38 -10.71 13.73
N ARG A 494 -9.85 -10.08 14.82
CA ARG A 494 -10.67 -8.85 14.72
C ARG A 494 -9.87 -7.68 14.16
N MET A 495 -8.60 -7.50 14.55
CA MET A 495 -7.75 -6.44 14.00
C MET A 495 -7.49 -6.61 12.49
N LEU A 496 -7.19 -7.83 12.03
CA LEU A 496 -6.89 -8.11 10.62
C LEU A 496 -8.14 -8.12 9.73
N ASN A 497 -9.32 -8.37 10.30
CA ASN A 497 -10.60 -8.31 9.57
C ASN A 497 -11.15 -6.88 9.40
N MET A 498 -10.46 -5.85 9.88
CA MET A 498 -10.84 -4.44 9.70
C MET A 498 -9.79 -3.71 8.86
N ALA A 499 -10.20 -2.78 8.02
CA ALA A 499 -9.28 -1.88 7.31
C ALA A 499 -8.35 -1.15 8.30
N PRO A 500 -7.02 -1.17 8.07
CA PRO A 500 -6.06 -0.53 8.96
C PRO A 500 -6.24 1.00 9.01
N ARG A 501 -6.25 1.55 10.22
CA ARG A 501 -6.10 2.98 10.53
C ARG A 501 -4.64 3.29 10.92
N ALA A 502 -4.27 4.56 11.03
CA ALA A 502 -2.92 5.02 11.38
C ALA A 502 -2.28 4.32 12.60
N ILE A 503 -3.06 4.09 13.67
CA ILE A 503 -2.60 3.45 14.92
C ILE A 503 -2.47 1.93 14.82
N SER A 504 -3.18 1.30 13.88
CA SER A 504 -3.33 -0.17 13.81
C SER A 504 -2.01 -0.94 13.71
N PRO A 505 -1.00 -0.51 12.91
CA PRO A 505 0.25 -1.25 12.77
C PRO A 505 1.03 -1.30 14.08
N LEU A 506 1.07 -0.18 14.81
CA LEU A 506 1.69 -0.09 16.14
C LEU A 506 1.03 -1.10 17.09
N LEU A 507 -0.30 -1.14 17.18
CA LEU A 507 -1.00 -2.03 18.10
C LEU A 507 -0.78 -3.51 17.76
N VAL A 508 -0.81 -3.88 16.48
CA VAL A 508 -0.54 -5.25 16.02
C VAL A 508 0.90 -5.65 16.32
N GLN A 509 1.88 -4.78 16.03
CA GLN A 509 3.29 -5.03 16.36
C GLN A 509 3.51 -5.17 17.87
N THR A 510 2.91 -4.28 18.69
CA THR A 510 2.99 -4.33 20.15
C THR A 510 2.40 -5.64 20.69
N PHE A 511 1.23 -6.05 20.20
CA PHE A 511 0.59 -7.29 20.61
C PHE A 511 1.44 -8.52 20.26
N LEU A 512 1.92 -8.61 19.01
CA LEU A 512 2.78 -9.71 18.56
C LEU A 512 4.12 -9.75 19.30
N SER A 513 4.72 -8.59 19.61
CA SER A 513 5.97 -8.52 20.38
C SER A 513 5.81 -9.08 21.81
N VAL A 514 4.62 -8.98 22.41
CA VAL A 514 4.37 -9.39 23.80
C VAL A 514 3.79 -10.80 23.92
N ALA A 515 2.87 -11.19 23.02
CA ALA A 515 2.16 -12.47 23.07
C ALA A 515 2.47 -13.42 21.91
N GLY A 516 3.21 -12.98 20.89
CA GLY A 516 3.40 -13.69 19.62
C GLY A 516 3.96 -15.09 19.76
N THR A 517 5.02 -15.30 20.54
CA THR A 517 5.57 -16.66 20.75
C THR A 517 4.61 -17.58 21.49
N SER A 518 3.86 -17.06 22.47
CA SER A 518 2.84 -17.85 23.18
C SER A 518 1.66 -18.19 22.26
N MET A 519 1.30 -17.29 21.33
CA MET A 519 0.36 -17.62 20.25
C MET A 519 0.94 -18.63 19.26
N ALA A 520 2.23 -18.56 18.93
CA ALA A 520 2.88 -19.51 18.01
C ALA A 520 2.92 -20.91 18.62
N ALA A 521 3.17 -21.03 19.93
CA ALA A 521 3.07 -22.28 20.67
C ALA A 521 1.63 -22.81 20.75
N ALA A 522 0.63 -21.94 20.93
CA ALA A 522 -0.79 -22.33 20.99
C ALA A 522 -1.40 -22.68 19.62
N TYR A 523 -0.93 -22.04 18.53
CA TYR A 523 -1.52 -22.15 17.19
C TYR A 523 -0.46 -22.39 16.09
N PRO A 524 0.43 -23.39 16.21
CA PRO A 524 1.64 -23.51 15.39
C PRO A 524 1.37 -23.67 13.89
N ARG A 525 0.19 -24.18 13.49
CA ARG A 525 -0.22 -24.32 12.09
C ARG A 525 -1.10 -23.18 11.56
N GLN A 526 -1.72 -22.40 12.44
CA GLN A 526 -2.73 -21.41 12.05
C GLN A 526 -2.23 -19.96 12.20
N LEU A 527 -1.38 -19.68 13.18
CA LEU A 527 -0.75 -18.36 13.31
C LEU A 527 0.10 -17.99 12.09
N PRO A 528 0.94 -18.87 11.50
CA PRO A 528 1.70 -18.53 10.29
C PRO A 528 0.82 -18.05 9.14
N LYS A 529 -0.39 -18.62 8.98
CA LYS A 529 -1.35 -18.18 7.96
C LYS A 529 -1.92 -16.78 8.22
N MET A 530 -2.11 -16.41 9.50
CA MET A 530 -2.49 -15.03 9.85
C MET A 530 -1.33 -14.05 9.66
N LEU A 531 -0.11 -14.47 9.91
CA LEU A 531 1.10 -13.66 9.71
C LEU A 531 1.40 -13.45 8.21
N ASP A 532 1.15 -14.45 7.38
CA ASP A 532 1.21 -14.34 5.93
C ASP A 532 0.12 -13.39 5.38
N LEU A 533 -1.13 -13.53 5.83
CA LEU A 533 -2.21 -12.58 5.52
C LEU A 533 -1.86 -11.13 5.94
N LEU A 534 -1.28 -10.99 7.14
CA LEU A 534 -0.82 -9.71 7.66
C LEU A 534 0.24 -9.09 6.74
N ALA A 535 1.27 -9.85 6.36
CA ALA A 535 2.35 -9.37 5.51
C ALA A 535 1.92 -9.08 4.05
N THR A 536 1.13 -9.98 3.44
CA THR A 536 0.83 -9.95 2.00
C THR A 536 -0.41 -9.14 1.63
N ARG A 537 -1.36 -8.95 2.56
CA ARG A 537 -2.64 -8.24 2.29
C ARG A 537 -2.83 -7.03 3.20
N TRP A 538 -2.75 -7.23 4.52
CA TRP A 538 -3.15 -6.19 5.47
C TRP A 538 -2.15 -5.03 5.59
N ILE A 539 -0.84 -5.31 5.59
CA ILE A 539 0.20 -4.25 5.63
C ILE A 539 0.16 -3.34 4.38
N PRO A 540 0.06 -3.87 3.14
CA PRO A 540 -0.11 -3.04 1.94
C PRO A 540 -1.26 -2.02 2.01
N GLU A 541 -2.38 -2.38 2.63
CA GLU A 541 -3.56 -1.50 2.79
C GLU A 541 -3.38 -0.34 3.78
N ILE A 542 -2.31 -0.33 4.59
CA ILE A 542 -2.05 0.75 5.55
C ILE A 542 -1.77 2.06 4.80
N LYS A 543 -2.72 2.99 4.86
CA LYS A 543 -2.60 4.32 4.23
C LYS A 543 -1.58 5.20 4.96
N ALA A 544 -0.74 5.90 4.20
CA ALA A 544 0.25 6.85 4.69
C ALA A 544 -0.39 8.20 5.09
N THR A 545 -1.20 8.22 6.15
CA THR A 545 -1.99 9.41 6.55
C THR A 545 -1.24 10.41 7.44
N SER A 546 -0.18 9.98 8.13
CA SER A 546 0.66 10.82 8.98
C SER A 546 2.10 10.27 9.01
N PRO A 547 3.13 11.07 9.37
CA PRO A 547 4.48 10.56 9.57
C PRO A 547 4.54 9.41 10.59
N THR A 548 3.73 9.49 11.64
CA THR A 548 3.54 8.45 12.65
C THR A 548 3.03 7.14 12.02
N ALA A 549 2.03 7.22 11.13
CA ALA A 549 1.47 6.07 10.42
C ALA A 549 2.49 5.43 9.46
N VAL A 550 3.30 6.25 8.76
CA VAL A 550 4.38 5.77 7.89
C VAL A 550 5.44 5.02 8.71
N ALA A 551 5.91 5.60 9.81
CA ALA A 551 6.87 4.95 10.70
C ALA A 551 6.31 3.64 11.29
N ALA A 552 5.05 3.63 11.75
CA ALA A 552 4.40 2.44 12.27
C ALA A 552 4.23 1.33 11.21
N ARG A 553 3.91 1.70 9.95
CA ARG A 553 3.88 0.76 8.81
C ARG A 553 5.26 0.15 8.59
N THR A 554 6.30 0.97 8.42
CA THR A 554 7.67 0.49 8.17
C THR A 554 8.19 -0.41 9.28
N ASN A 555 7.96 -0.04 10.55
CA ASN A 555 8.37 -0.85 11.70
C ASN A 555 7.71 -2.22 11.72
N LEU A 556 6.42 -2.31 11.38
CA LEU A 556 5.69 -3.58 11.29
C LEU A 556 6.12 -4.39 10.07
N THR A 557 6.39 -3.77 8.92
CA THR A 557 6.97 -4.44 7.74
C THR A 557 8.29 -5.12 8.11
N SER A 558 9.24 -4.39 8.69
CA SER A 558 10.54 -4.96 9.06
C SER A 558 10.46 -6.01 10.18
N TYR A 559 9.48 -5.89 11.09
CA TYR A 559 9.16 -6.95 12.05
C TYR A 559 8.68 -8.25 11.36
N MET A 560 7.89 -8.12 10.28
CA MET A 560 7.42 -9.26 9.50
C MET A 560 8.50 -9.85 8.58
N GLU A 561 9.36 -9.02 8.00
CA GLU A 561 10.53 -9.48 7.22
C GLU A 561 11.51 -10.28 8.11
N GLU A 562 11.73 -9.83 9.36
CA GLU A 562 12.52 -10.56 10.35
C GLU A 562 11.89 -11.93 10.68
N TYR A 563 10.57 -11.99 10.83
CA TYR A 563 9.84 -13.25 11.00
C TYR A 563 9.97 -14.17 9.78
N GLN A 564 9.78 -13.67 8.55
CA GLN A 564 9.90 -14.45 7.32
C GLN A 564 11.31 -15.03 7.14
N ARG A 565 12.35 -14.26 7.49
CA ARG A 565 13.75 -14.69 7.40
C ARG A 565 14.15 -15.72 8.48
N THR A 566 13.54 -15.68 9.66
CA THR A 566 13.98 -16.50 10.83
C THR A 566 13.01 -17.60 11.23
N GLY A 567 11.77 -17.55 10.76
CA GLY A 567 10.66 -18.37 11.24
C GLY A 567 10.21 -18.06 12.67
N ARG A 568 10.73 -17.00 13.31
CA ARG A 568 10.50 -16.68 14.73
C ARG A 568 10.05 -15.24 14.89
N LEU A 569 9.00 -15.03 15.69
CA LEU A 569 8.54 -13.68 16.04
C LEU A 569 9.53 -13.06 17.03
N ARG A 570 9.92 -11.80 16.81
CA ARG A 570 10.79 -11.09 17.75
C ARG A 570 10.02 -10.82 19.05
N GLU A 571 10.58 -11.29 20.16
CA GLU A 571 9.99 -11.18 21.50
C GLU A 571 10.41 -9.88 22.20
N CYS A 572 9.49 -9.28 22.96
CA CYS A 572 9.81 -8.24 23.92
C CYS A 572 10.51 -8.87 25.13
N ALA A 573 11.68 -8.33 25.50
CA ALA A 573 12.48 -8.79 26.62
C ALA A 573 11.69 -8.83 27.95
N GLY A 574 12.06 -9.73 28.86
CA GLY A 574 11.37 -9.89 30.16
C GLY A 574 10.15 -10.81 30.14
N ARG A 575 9.84 -11.49 29.02
CA ARG A 575 8.75 -12.48 28.94
C ARG A 575 8.91 -13.63 29.93
N THR A 576 10.15 -14.12 30.08
CA THR A 576 10.52 -15.06 31.13
C THR A 576 10.88 -14.28 32.39
N ILE A 577 9.99 -14.30 33.37
CA ILE A 577 10.17 -13.62 34.65
C ILE A 577 11.30 -14.31 35.44
N LYS A 578 12.18 -13.52 36.05
CA LYS A 578 13.30 -14.05 36.84
C LYS A 578 12.79 -14.78 38.09
N ALA A 579 13.34 -15.97 38.37
CA ALA A 579 12.93 -16.80 39.50
C ALA A 579 13.01 -16.08 40.86
N GLY A 580 13.99 -15.17 41.02
CA GLY A 580 14.20 -14.35 42.22
C GLY A 580 15.23 -14.93 43.17
#